data_AF-A0A257NSM8-F1
#
_entry.id   AF-A0A257NSM8-F1
#
_cell.length_a   1.000
_cell.length_b   1.000
_cell.length_c   1.000
_cell.angle_alpha   90.00
_cell.angle_beta   90.00
_cell.angle_gamma   90.00
#
_symmetry.space_group_name_H-M   'P 1'
#
loop_
_entity.id
_entity.type
_entity.pdbx_description
1 polymer ?
#
loop_
_entity_poly.entity_id
_entity_poly.type
_entity_poly.pdbx_seq_one_letter_code
_entity_poly.pdbx_strand_id
1 'polypeptide(L)'
;GDFVRGYFDGDWCAYLGEHYAKDRGKMKWTFTTSFTCGCKSFLEELHITLATHGLVGGHIATKSRESGYALVFSRKDSVALYRLMYHTGKASCPCLLRKREKLERAIQVLGLDK
;
A
#
# COMPACT_ATOMS: atom_id res chain seq x y z
N GLY A 1 3.07 -4.50 19.36
CA GLY A 1 2.77 -4.47 17.92
C GLY A 1 2.27 -3.12 17.41
N ASP A 2 2.07 -2.11 18.28
CA ASP A 2 1.41 -0.86 17.89
C ASP A 2 2.35 0.18 17.26
N PHE A 3 3.64 0.18 17.60
CA PHE A 3 4.64 1.07 17.00
C PHE A 3 4.79 0.86 15.49
N VAL A 4 4.87 -0.41 15.09
CA VAL A 4 4.95 -0.82 13.68
C VAL A 4 3.72 -0.32 12.92
N ARG A 5 2.50 -0.52 13.48
CA ARG A 5 1.26 0.02 12.89
C ARG A 5 1.25 1.55 12.85
N GLY A 6 1.85 2.23 13.82
CA GLY A 6 2.01 3.69 13.82
C GLY A 6 2.88 4.20 12.67
N TYR A 7 4.00 3.53 12.39
CA TYR A 7 4.81 3.83 11.19
C TYR A 7 4.00 3.59 9.91
N PHE A 8 3.34 2.42 9.84
CA PHE A 8 2.45 2.10 8.73
C PHE A 8 1.46 3.25 8.55
N ASP A 9 0.61 3.53 9.53
CA ASP A 9 -0.41 4.60 9.47
C ASP A 9 0.13 6.02 9.29
N GLY A 10 1.37 6.32 9.64
CA GLY A 10 2.02 7.61 9.40
C GLY A 10 2.45 7.78 7.94
N ASP A 11 3.34 6.91 7.46
CA ASP A 11 4.13 7.15 6.25
C ASP A 11 3.61 6.42 5.01
N TRP A 12 2.57 5.61 5.16
CA TRP A 12 1.94 4.93 4.04
C TRP A 12 0.96 5.80 3.25
N CYS A 13 0.87 5.54 1.94
CA CYS A 13 -0.05 6.19 1.03
C CYS A 13 -0.82 5.17 0.19
N ALA A 14 -2.14 5.36 0.04
CA ALA A 14 -2.96 4.68 -0.97
C ALA A 14 -3.22 5.62 -2.14
N TYR A 15 -3.13 5.10 -3.36
CA TYR A 15 -3.60 5.75 -4.57
C TYR A 15 -4.65 4.88 -5.24
N LEU A 16 -5.82 5.46 -5.51
CA LEU A 16 -6.88 4.88 -6.31
C LEU A 16 -7.23 5.89 -7.40
N GLY A 17 -7.14 5.51 -8.66
CA GLY A 17 -7.48 6.38 -9.77
C GLY A 17 -7.66 5.61 -11.07
N GLU A 18 -8.40 6.19 -12.01
CA GLU A 18 -8.51 5.66 -13.37
C GLU A 18 -7.37 6.18 -14.23
N HIS A 19 -6.79 5.30 -15.05
CA HIS A 19 -5.90 5.70 -16.14
C HIS A 19 -6.38 5.09 -17.44
N TYR A 20 -6.12 5.79 -18.54
CA TYR A 20 -6.35 5.24 -19.88
C TYR A 20 -5.22 4.27 -20.23
N ALA A 21 -5.55 2.98 -20.30
CA ALA A 21 -4.62 1.93 -20.67
C ALA A 21 -4.49 1.91 -22.21
N LYS A 22 -3.50 2.64 -22.75
CA LYS A 22 -3.26 2.78 -24.19
C LYS A 22 -3.12 1.43 -24.90
N ASP A 23 -2.51 0.45 -24.24
CA ASP A 23 -2.32 -0.93 -24.71
C ASP A 23 -3.64 -1.69 -24.92
N ARG A 24 -4.71 -1.28 -24.25
CA ARG A 24 -6.02 -1.96 -24.25
C ARG A 24 -7.17 -1.08 -24.75
N GLY A 25 -6.88 0.17 -25.11
CA GLY A 25 -7.86 1.13 -25.62
C GLY A 25 -8.98 1.50 -24.64
N LYS A 26 -8.81 1.32 -23.32
CA LYS A 26 -9.87 1.53 -22.33
C LYS A 26 -9.40 2.11 -20.99
N MET A 27 -10.31 2.76 -20.27
CA MET A 27 -10.09 3.21 -18.90
C MET A 27 -9.94 2.01 -17.95
N LYS A 28 -8.99 2.10 -17.01
CA LYS A 28 -8.68 1.06 -16.03
C LYS A 28 -8.43 1.69 -14.67
N TRP A 29 -9.13 1.19 -13.66
CA TRP A 29 -8.84 1.52 -12.27
C TRP A 29 -7.49 0.95 -11.84
N THR A 30 -6.67 1.79 -11.23
CA THR A 30 -5.40 1.43 -10.59
C THR A 30 -5.49 1.69 -9.12
N PHE A 31 -5.00 0.70 -8.37
CA PHE A 31 -4.87 0.79 -6.94
C PHE A 31 -3.48 0.33 -6.56
N THR A 32 -2.77 1.20 -5.86
CA THR A 32 -1.42 0.98 -5.39
C THR A 32 -1.27 1.56 -4.00
N THR A 33 -0.44 0.92 -3.19
CA THR A 33 -0.03 1.44 -1.89
C THR A 33 1.47 1.67 -1.88
N SER A 34 1.95 2.65 -1.13
CA SER A 34 3.38 2.92 -1.06
C SER A 34 3.84 3.42 0.30
N PHE A 35 5.09 3.09 0.64
CA PHE A 35 5.82 3.60 1.80
C PHE A 35 6.91 4.52 1.31
N THR A 36 6.97 5.75 1.82
CA THR A 36 8.04 6.69 1.46
C THR A 36 9.05 6.78 2.60
N CYS A 37 10.34 6.68 2.29
CA CYS A 37 11.41 6.86 3.26
C CYS A 37 12.64 7.51 2.59
N GLY A 38 13.40 8.31 3.33
CA GLY A 38 14.68 8.83 2.86
C GLY A 38 15.79 7.76 2.78
N CYS A 39 15.62 6.63 3.45
CA CYS A 39 16.58 5.55 3.52
C CYS A 39 16.14 4.35 2.64
N LYS A 40 16.93 4.04 1.61
CA LYS A 40 16.62 2.93 0.68
C LYS A 40 16.73 1.57 1.37
N SER A 41 17.80 1.34 2.14
CA SER A 41 18.05 0.07 2.82
C SER A 41 16.93 -0.27 3.81
N PHE A 42 16.40 0.74 4.51
CA PHE A 42 15.21 0.55 5.35
C PHE A 42 14.00 0.01 4.55
N LEU A 43 13.76 0.54 3.34
CA LEU A 43 12.67 0.03 2.49
C LEU A 43 12.96 -1.36 1.95
N GLU A 44 14.22 -1.72 1.70
CA GLU A 44 14.62 -3.06 1.27
C GLU A 44 14.37 -4.08 2.40
N GLU A 45 14.79 -3.77 3.63
CA GLU A 45 14.51 -4.59 4.81
C GLU A 45 13.01 -4.71 5.10
N LEU A 46 12.27 -3.60 4.97
CA LEU A 46 10.81 -3.60 5.10
C LEU A 46 10.17 -4.48 4.03
N HIS A 47 10.64 -4.42 2.79
CA HIS A 47 10.12 -5.24 1.69
C HIS A 47 10.34 -6.73 1.96
N ILE A 48 11.53 -7.12 2.39
CA ILE A 48 11.86 -8.50 2.77
C ILE A 48 10.95 -8.96 3.92
N THR A 49 10.78 -8.12 4.94
CA THR A 49 9.93 -8.42 6.10
C THR A 49 8.46 -8.57 5.70
N LEU A 50 7.96 -7.73 4.80
CA LEU A 50 6.58 -7.83 4.30
C LEU A 50 6.37 -9.06 3.40
N ALA A 51 7.41 -9.49 2.66
CA ALA A 51 7.36 -10.69 1.86
C ALA A 51 7.15 -11.95 2.72
N THR A 52 7.74 -12.03 3.92
CA THR A 52 7.48 -13.15 4.85
C THR A 52 6.04 -13.19 5.36
N HIS A 53 5.30 -12.07 5.23
CA HIS A 53 3.89 -11.94 5.59
C HIS A 53 2.95 -12.04 4.38
N GLY A 54 3.46 -12.47 3.21
CA GLY A 54 2.67 -12.73 2.01
C GLY A 54 2.59 -11.58 0.99
N LEU A 55 3.29 -10.47 1.20
CA LEU A 55 3.41 -9.38 0.22
C LEU A 55 4.64 -9.61 -0.67
N VAL A 56 4.51 -10.54 -1.61
CA VAL A 56 5.64 -11.04 -2.43
C VAL A 56 5.98 -10.09 -3.59
N GLY A 57 5.04 -9.25 -4.03
CA GLY A 57 5.27 -8.28 -5.09
C GLY A 57 5.86 -6.97 -4.59
N GLY A 58 5.67 -5.92 -5.39
CA GLY A 58 6.16 -4.57 -5.09
C GLY A 58 7.57 -4.28 -5.61
N HIS A 59 7.92 -3.01 -5.65
CA HIS A 59 9.24 -2.53 -6.10
C HIS A 59 9.59 -1.21 -5.42
N ILE A 60 10.89 -0.93 -5.31
CA ILE A 60 11.37 0.35 -4.79
C ILE A 60 11.61 1.30 -5.96
N ALA A 61 10.86 2.39 -5.99
CA ALA A 61 11.00 3.48 -6.93
C ALA A 61 11.78 4.65 -6.29
N THR A 62 12.59 5.33 -7.10
CA THR A 62 13.21 6.60 -6.70
C THR A 62 12.27 7.73 -7.10
N LYS A 63 11.86 8.61 -6.17
CA LYS A 63 10.89 9.68 -6.49
C LYS A 63 11.51 10.81 -7.31
N SER A 64 12.77 11.17 -7.05
CA SER A 64 13.56 12.11 -7.84
C SER A 64 15.04 11.99 -7.46
N ARG A 65 15.94 12.62 -8.23
CA ARG A 65 17.40 12.54 -8.05
C ARG A 65 17.91 13.00 -6.67
N GLU A 66 17.11 13.81 -5.97
CA GLU A 66 17.40 14.38 -4.65
C GLU A 66 16.34 14.04 -3.59
N SER A 67 15.31 13.24 -3.96
CA SER A 67 14.23 12.89 -3.03
C SER A 67 14.28 11.42 -2.62
N GLY A 68 13.56 11.13 -1.55
CA GLY A 68 13.51 9.80 -0.96
C GLY A 68 13.00 8.70 -1.90
N TYR A 69 12.99 7.51 -1.35
CA TYR A 69 12.60 6.27 -2.00
C TYR A 69 11.15 5.95 -1.66
N ALA A 70 10.51 5.17 -2.54
CA ALA A 70 9.16 4.69 -2.34
C ALA A 70 9.07 3.19 -2.61
N LEU A 71 8.70 2.40 -1.60
CA LEU A 71 8.33 1.00 -1.80
C LEU A 71 6.87 0.97 -2.26
N VAL A 72 6.62 0.58 -3.50
CA VAL A 72 5.31 0.62 -4.15
C VAL A 72 4.78 -0.78 -4.37
N PHE A 73 3.57 -1.04 -3.89
CA PHE A 73 2.85 -2.29 -4.01
C PHE A 73 1.76 -2.21 -5.07
N SER A 74 1.63 -3.31 -5.82
CA SER A 74 0.59 -3.49 -6.83
C SER A 74 -0.78 -3.68 -6.20
N ARG A 75 -1.85 -3.75 -7.00
CA ARG A 75 -3.21 -3.98 -6.51
C ARG A 75 -3.31 -5.20 -5.58
N LYS A 76 -2.71 -6.33 -5.97
CA LYS A 76 -2.81 -7.60 -5.21
C LYS A 76 -2.15 -7.45 -3.84
N ASP A 77 -0.92 -6.95 -3.82
CA ASP A 77 -0.15 -6.76 -2.58
C ASP A 77 -0.75 -5.66 -1.70
N SER A 78 -1.40 -4.65 -2.31
CA SER A 78 -2.10 -3.59 -1.58
C SER A 78 -3.33 -4.13 -0.83
N VAL A 79 -4.05 -5.10 -1.41
CA VAL A 79 -5.13 -5.81 -0.70
C VAL A 79 -4.57 -6.69 0.40
N ALA A 80 -3.46 -7.40 0.13
CA ALA A 80 -2.78 -8.19 1.15
C ALA A 80 -2.32 -7.33 2.33
N LEU A 81 -1.78 -6.13 2.06
CA LEU A 81 -1.41 -5.14 3.06
C LEU A 81 -2.61 -4.70 3.89
N TYR A 82 -3.75 -4.38 3.24
CA TYR A 82 -4.98 -4.03 3.95
C TYR A 82 -5.43 -5.17 4.87
N ARG A 83 -5.42 -6.41 4.39
CA ARG A 83 -5.76 -7.58 5.22
C ARG A 83 -4.78 -7.73 6.39
N LEU A 84 -3.48 -7.59 6.15
CA LEU A 84 -2.46 -7.65 7.20
C LEU A 84 -2.68 -6.58 8.28
N MET A 85 -3.02 -5.35 7.87
CA MET A 85 -3.17 -4.20 8.77
C MET A 85 -4.51 -4.16 9.52
N TYR A 86 -5.62 -4.43 8.84
CA TYR A 86 -6.96 -4.14 9.34
C TYR A 86 -7.85 -5.39 9.52
N HIS A 87 -7.51 -6.53 8.92
CA HIS A 87 -8.30 -7.76 9.07
C HIS A 87 -7.95 -8.55 10.34
N THR A 88 -6.71 -8.43 10.83
CA THR A 88 -6.22 -9.12 12.05
C THR A 88 -6.31 -8.25 13.32
N GLY A 89 -6.59 -6.96 13.19
CA GLY A 89 -6.75 -6.04 14.32
C GLY A 89 -8.16 -6.11 14.93
N LYS A 90 -8.27 -6.17 16.26
CA LYS A 90 -9.56 -5.89 16.95
C LYS A 90 -10.05 -4.51 16.49
N ALA A 91 -11.36 -4.33 16.31
CA ALA A 91 -11.98 -3.06 15.89
C ALA A 91 -11.60 -1.85 16.77
N SER A 92 -11.06 -2.10 17.97
CA SER A 92 -10.55 -1.12 18.92
C SER A 92 -9.11 -0.65 18.67
N CYS A 93 -8.40 -1.15 17.64
CA CYS A 93 -7.05 -0.71 17.34
C CYS A 93 -7.05 0.72 16.77
N PRO A 94 -6.25 1.65 17.34
CA PRO A 94 -6.13 3.01 16.80
C PRO A 94 -5.67 2.95 15.36
N CYS A 95 -6.46 3.51 14.45
CA CYS A 95 -6.07 3.70 13.07
C CYS A 95 -6.54 5.06 12.54
N LEU A 96 -5.84 5.60 11.54
CA LEU A 96 -6.29 6.80 10.86
C LEU A 96 -7.49 6.46 9.97
N LEU A 97 -8.71 6.78 10.46
CA LEU A 97 -9.99 6.51 9.78
C LEU A 97 -9.96 6.92 8.30
N ARG A 98 -9.47 8.13 8.00
CA ARG A 98 -9.33 8.63 6.62
C ARG A 98 -8.56 7.68 5.71
N LYS A 99 -7.49 7.06 6.22
CA LYS A 99 -6.64 6.17 5.41
C LYS A 99 -7.30 4.80 5.26
N ARG A 100 -7.97 4.31 6.31
CA ARG A 100 -8.79 3.09 6.28
C ARG A 100 -9.93 3.20 5.27
N GLU A 101 -10.71 4.28 5.32
CA GLU A 101 -11.82 4.55 4.39
C GLU A 101 -11.34 4.57 2.93
N LYS A 102 -10.14 5.11 2.67
CA LYS A 102 -9.57 5.13 1.31
C LYS A 102 -9.30 3.73 0.77
N LEU A 103 -8.85 2.80 1.63
CA LEU A 103 -8.65 1.39 1.25
C LEU A 103 -9.97 0.66 1.08
N GLU A 104 -10.91 0.85 2.01
CA GLU A 104 -12.23 0.23 1.93
C GLU A 104 -12.96 0.67 0.67
N ARG A 105 -12.92 1.96 0.33
CA ARG A 105 -13.43 2.48 -0.95
C ARG A 105 -12.73 1.85 -2.15
N ALA A 106 -11.41 1.70 -2.12
CA ALA A 106 -10.67 1.06 -3.21
C ALA A 106 -11.05 -0.41 -3.39
N ILE A 107 -11.27 -1.14 -2.31
CA ILE A 107 -11.70 -2.54 -2.33
C ILE A 107 -13.11 -2.65 -2.90
N GLN A 108 -14.05 -1.80 -2.47
CA GLN A 108 -15.42 -1.75 -2.98
C GLN A 108 -15.46 -1.40 -4.47
N VAL A 109 -14.77 -0.34 -4.91
CA VAL A 109 -14.73 0.09 -6.33
C VAL A 109 -14.15 -1.00 -7.24
N LEU A 110 -13.20 -1.78 -6.73
CA LEU A 110 -12.54 -2.83 -7.51
C LEU A 110 -13.18 -4.21 -7.38
N GLY A 111 -14.21 -4.38 -6.53
CA GLY A 111 -14.85 -5.67 -6.25
C GLY A 111 -13.88 -6.71 -5.69
N LEU A 112 -12.97 -6.28 -4.81
CA LEU A 112 -11.92 -7.12 -4.20
C LEU A 112 -12.33 -7.68 -2.83
N ASP A 113 -13.61 -7.63 -2.52
CA ASP A 113 -14.26 -8.10 -1.28
C ASP A 113 -14.42 -9.64 -1.20
N LYS A 114 -13.92 -10.37 -2.21
CA LYS A 114 -14.01 -11.83 -2.31
C LYS A 114 -12.86 -12.58 -1.62
#